data_AF-A0A6I6F864-F1
#
_entry.id   AF-A0A6I6F864-F1
#
_cell.length_a   1.000
_cell.length_b   1.000
_cell.length_c   1.000
_cell.angle_alpha   90.00
_cell.angle_beta   90.00
_cell.angle_gamma   90.00
#
_symmetry.space_group_name_H-M   'P 1'
#
loop_
_entity.id
_entity.type
_entity.pdbx_description
1 polymer ?
#
loop_
_entity_poly.entity_id
_entity_poly.type
_entity_poly.pdbx_seq_one_letter_code
_entity_poly.pdbx_strand_id
1 'polypeptide(L)'
;MKNNYDVIIVGAGPAGIFTALELTKLNSNIEVLIIDKGRNIERRNCPARITGKCVNCNPCGITFGWSGAGAFSDGKLSLSPEVGGRLLEYFSEEEAQKLVNYCDSIYLEFGANETVHGLNNERVEEIKYEASKHNIRLIECPVRHLGTELAYDVLKGMYHHLVNNTNTDFSELSEAKELIVEDNKISGIIIKTKEGDKEVRGKYIVVAPGRGGAEWLSKEAKKLNINTKNNAVDIGVRVEVPNSIMDHLTKDLYEAKLVYYSDTFDNMVRTFCMNPGGVVSEEHYDDGIAVVNGHSYSQAELRTENTNFAMLVSTSFTEPFNQPIDYGQYIAKLGNMLTGGPIMVQRLGDLLNGRRTDESRLKKSTTRPTLKGAVPGDLSFVLPQRHLTSIVEALKAFDKIAPGLYSKNTLLYGVEVKFYSSKFDTNKNFETEIENLYTIGDGAGVTRGLMQASATGVIVARDIVNKEK
;
A
#
# COMPACT_ATOMS: atom_id res chain seq x y z
N MET A 1 20.29 20.02 15.00
CA MET A 1 19.38 20.58 13.98
C MET A 1 19.65 22.07 13.85
N LYS A 2 20.03 22.50 12.65
CA LYS A 2 20.20 23.89 12.23
C LYS A 2 18.83 24.58 12.11
N ASN A 3 18.82 25.86 11.75
CA ASN A 3 17.59 26.61 11.45
C ASN A 3 17.32 26.73 9.95
N ASN A 4 18.34 26.48 9.11
CA ASN A 4 18.26 26.54 7.65
C ASN A 4 18.86 25.24 7.07
N TYR A 5 18.24 24.74 6.01
CA TYR A 5 18.71 23.62 5.19
C TYR A 5 18.42 23.92 3.72
N ASP A 6 19.11 23.25 2.80
CA ASP A 6 18.77 23.37 1.37
C ASP A 6 17.46 22.63 1.08
N VAL A 7 17.32 21.42 1.65
CA VAL A 7 16.15 20.56 1.45
C VAL A 7 15.63 20.03 2.78
N ILE A 8 14.32 20.18 3.02
CA ILE A 8 13.61 19.56 4.14
C ILE A 8 12.72 18.44 3.62
N ILE A 9 12.85 17.24 4.19
CA ILE A 9 12.09 16.05 3.83
C ILE A 9 11.17 15.70 5.00
N VAL A 10 9.86 15.73 4.77
CA VAL A 10 8.83 15.41 5.76
C VAL A 10 8.42 13.95 5.62
N GLY A 11 8.87 13.10 6.54
CA GLY A 11 8.60 11.67 6.57
C GLY A 11 9.81 10.85 6.15
N ALA A 12 10.16 9.87 6.98
CA ALA A 12 11.31 9.00 6.78
C ALA A 12 10.94 7.64 6.18
N GLY A 13 9.90 7.58 5.34
CA GLY A 13 9.58 6.37 4.55
C GLY A 13 10.53 6.17 3.37
N PRO A 14 10.37 5.10 2.56
CA PRO A 14 11.21 4.85 1.39
C PRO A 14 11.32 6.04 0.43
N ALA A 15 10.21 6.76 0.20
CA ALA A 15 10.22 7.97 -0.61
C ALA A 15 11.19 9.03 -0.07
N GLY A 16 11.07 9.41 1.21
CA GLY A 16 11.96 10.39 1.82
C GLY A 16 13.42 9.93 1.92
N ILE A 17 13.64 8.65 2.24
CA ILE A 17 14.99 8.06 2.31
C ILE A 17 15.68 8.12 0.94
N PHE A 18 14.99 7.69 -0.12
CA PHE A 18 15.57 7.68 -1.48
C PHE A 18 15.74 9.09 -2.05
N THR A 19 14.89 10.05 -1.66
CA THR A 19 15.16 11.48 -1.95
C THR A 19 16.50 11.89 -1.36
N ALA A 20 16.74 11.63 -0.07
CA ALA A 20 17.99 12.01 0.59
C ALA A 20 19.21 11.30 -0.02
N LEU A 21 19.13 9.97 -0.22
CA LEU A 21 20.22 9.18 -0.80
C LEU A 21 20.64 9.72 -2.17
N GLU A 22 19.67 9.97 -3.06
CA GLU A 22 19.95 10.46 -4.40
C GLU A 22 20.45 11.91 -4.39
N LEU A 23 19.89 12.79 -3.55
CA LEU A 23 20.36 14.17 -3.40
C LEU A 23 21.83 14.21 -2.98
N THR A 24 22.19 13.49 -1.92
CA THR A 24 23.55 13.50 -1.36
C THR A 24 24.55 12.80 -2.27
N LYS A 25 24.09 11.84 -3.09
CA LYS A 25 24.90 11.19 -4.12
C LYS A 25 25.22 12.15 -5.28
N LEU A 26 24.27 12.98 -5.69
CA LEU A 26 24.41 13.89 -6.82
C LEU A 26 25.05 15.24 -6.43
N ASN A 27 24.87 15.69 -5.19
CA ASN A 27 25.48 16.89 -4.64
C ASN A 27 25.91 16.64 -3.19
N SER A 28 27.20 16.37 -2.96
CA SER A 28 27.73 16.05 -1.63
C SER A 28 27.68 17.23 -0.64
N ASN A 29 27.47 18.46 -1.13
CA ASN A 29 27.43 19.65 -0.29
C ASN A 29 26.02 20.03 0.16
N ILE A 30 24.98 19.39 -0.39
CA ILE A 30 23.59 19.74 -0.08
C ILE A 30 23.25 19.42 1.37
N GLU A 31 22.70 20.39 2.09
CA GLU A 31 22.29 20.22 3.48
C GLU A 31 20.84 19.73 3.55
N VAL A 32 20.65 18.51 4.07
CA VAL A 32 19.33 17.86 4.11
C VAL A 32 18.86 17.69 5.56
N LEU A 33 17.60 18.00 5.82
CA LEU A 33 16.92 17.62 7.05
C LEU A 33 15.82 16.63 6.75
N ILE A 34 15.86 15.44 7.36
CA ILE A 34 14.74 14.51 7.39
C ILE A 34 14.05 14.61 8.76
N ILE A 35 12.75 14.89 8.76
CA ILE A 35 11.93 14.85 9.98
C ILE A 35 10.96 13.67 9.96
N ASP A 36 10.73 13.04 11.11
CA ASP A 36 9.66 12.06 11.27
C ASP A 36 9.10 12.10 12.69
N LYS A 37 7.79 11.92 12.83
CA LYS A 37 7.14 11.88 14.15
C LYS A 37 7.50 10.64 14.96
N GLY A 38 8.02 9.58 14.32
CA GLY A 38 8.53 8.38 14.98
C GLY A 38 10.02 8.44 15.28
N ARG A 39 10.59 7.28 15.60
CA ARG A 39 11.97 7.13 16.11
C ARG A 39 12.96 6.72 15.01
N ASN A 40 14.25 6.94 15.26
CA ASN A 40 15.30 6.33 14.43
C ASN A 40 15.23 4.80 14.47
N ILE A 41 15.85 4.15 13.48
CA ILE A 41 15.75 2.69 13.30
C ILE A 41 16.16 1.89 14.54
N GLU A 42 17.20 2.33 15.26
CA GLU A 42 17.75 1.60 16.42
C GLU A 42 16.86 1.69 17.67
N ARG A 43 16.15 2.81 17.85
CA ARG A 43 15.25 3.02 18.99
C ARG A 43 13.80 2.72 18.65
N ARG A 44 13.53 2.24 17.43
CA ARG A 44 12.20 1.94 16.95
C ARG A 44 11.83 0.50 17.32
N ASN A 45 10.88 0.36 18.25
CA ASN A 45 10.39 -0.95 18.69
C ASN A 45 8.87 -0.93 18.88
N CYS A 46 8.19 -2.00 18.46
CA CYS A 46 6.78 -2.22 18.76
C CYS A 46 6.66 -3.37 19.77
N PRO A 47 6.18 -3.13 21.01
CA PRO A 47 6.03 -4.17 22.03
C PRO A 47 5.20 -5.37 21.57
N ALA A 48 4.21 -5.14 20.70
CA ALA A 48 3.34 -6.19 20.17
C ALA A 48 4.09 -7.29 19.42
N ARG A 49 5.29 -7.01 18.88
CA ARG A 49 6.11 -8.03 18.20
C ARG A 49 6.66 -9.08 19.16
N ILE A 50 6.77 -8.76 20.45
CA ILE A 50 7.24 -9.67 21.50
C ILE A 50 6.04 -10.20 22.29
N THR A 51 5.08 -9.33 22.62
CA THR A 51 3.97 -9.68 23.52
C THR A 51 2.76 -10.27 22.79
N GLY A 52 2.70 -10.17 21.45
CA GLY A 52 1.53 -10.50 20.65
C GLY A 52 0.33 -9.57 20.89
N LYS A 53 0.46 -8.52 21.71
CA LYS A 53 -0.64 -7.61 22.09
C LYS A 53 -0.27 -6.17 21.77
N CYS A 54 -1.12 -5.50 20.98
CA CYS A 54 -0.99 -4.07 20.73
C CYS A 54 -1.19 -3.28 22.03
N VAL A 55 -0.28 -2.35 22.30
CA VAL A 55 -0.34 -1.45 23.47
C VAL A 55 -0.70 -0.01 23.08
N ASN A 56 -1.10 0.22 21.82
CA ASN A 56 -1.48 1.53 21.30
C ASN A 56 -0.43 2.63 21.56
N CYS A 57 0.85 2.30 21.34
CA CYS A 57 1.95 3.25 21.50
C CYS A 57 1.76 4.50 20.62
N ASN A 58 2.08 5.68 21.17
CA ASN A 58 1.99 6.96 20.48
C ASN A 58 3.34 7.70 20.57
N PRO A 59 4.06 7.91 19.43
CA PRO A 59 3.74 7.46 18.08
C PRO A 59 3.84 5.93 17.94
N CYS A 60 3.06 5.36 17.02
CA CYS A 60 3.08 3.91 16.74
C CYS A 60 4.43 3.46 16.17
N GLY A 61 5.05 2.49 16.84
CA GLY A 61 6.33 1.91 16.42
C GLY A 61 6.27 1.20 15.07
N ILE A 62 5.11 0.72 14.61
CA ILE A 62 4.96 0.02 13.33
C ILE A 62 4.80 0.98 12.14
N THR A 63 4.14 2.12 12.32
CA THR A 63 3.80 3.01 11.20
C THR A 63 4.70 4.23 11.08
N PHE A 64 5.33 4.67 12.18
CA PHE A 64 6.11 5.91 12.22
C PHE A 64 7.57 5.66 12.63
N GLY A 65 8.48 6.48 12.10
CA GLY A 65 9.92 6.40 12.30
C GLY A 65 10.67 6.04 11.02
N TRP A 66 11.96 5.78 11.15
CA TRP A 66 12.82 5.43 10.01
C TRP A 66 12.29 4.24 9.21
N SER A 67 12.11 4.42 7.91
CA SER A 67 11.45 3.54 6.92
C SER A 67 9.92 3.42 7.03
N GLY A 68 9.27 4.20 7.90
CA GLY A 68 7.81 4.26 8.03
C GLY A 68 7.18 2.87 8.17
N ALA A 69 6.04 2.61 7.53
CA ALA A 69 5.40 1.29 7.58
C ALA A 69 6.24 0.14 6.94
N GLY A 70 7.30 0.45 6.19
CA GLY A 70 8.14 -0.54 5.52
C GLY A 70 9.05 -1.34 6.46
N ALA A 71 9.54 -0.73 7.55
CA ALA A 71 10.55 -1.30 8.44
C ALA A 71 10.16 -2.63 9.11
N PHE A 72 8.86 -2.82 9.36
CA PHE A 72 8.32 -4.02 10.01
C PHE A 72 7.31 -4.74 9.12
N SER A 73 7.39 -4.48 7.82
CA SER A 73 6.61 -5.22 6.83
C SER A 73 7.32 -6.54 6.48
N ASP A 74 6.67 -7.34 5.64
CA ASP A 74 7.28 -8.51 5.02
C ASP A 74 8.41 -8.13 4.04
N GLY A 75 8.61 -6.84 3.72
CA GLY A 75 9.74 -6.38 2.92
C GLY A 75 9.67 -6.79 1.46
N LYS A 76 8.46 -6.86 0.88
CA LYS A 76 8.24 -7.21 -0.53
C LYS A 76 8.52 -6.00 -1.41
N LEU A 77 9.56 -6.09 -2.23
CA LEU A 77 9.91 -5.11 -3.26
C LEU A 77 9.37 -5.60 -4.60
N SER A 78 8.28 -5.00 -5.06
CA SER A 78 7.70 -5.28 -6.38
C SER A 78 8.53 -4.64 -7.48
N LEU A 79 9.10 -5.47 -8.37
CA LEU A 79 9.99 -5.05 -9.44
C LEU A 79 9.26 -4.77 -10.76
N SER A 80 8.00 -4.33 -10.68
CA SER A 80 7.15 -3.99 -11.83
C SER A 80 6.56 -2.59 -11.65
N PRO A 81 6.64 -1.71 -12.66
CA PRO A 81 6.08 -0.36 -12.61
C PRO A 81 4.53 -0.35 -12.63
N GLU A 82 3.90 -1.48 -12.95
CA GLU A 82 2.44 -1.64 -12.85
C GLU A 82 1.96 -1.89 -11.42
N VAL A 83 2.87 -2.24 -10.50
CA VAL A 83 2.54 -2.63 -9.13
C VAL A 83 3.12 -1.64 -8.12
N GLY A 84 2.27 -1.21 -7.19
CA GLY A 84 2.72 -0.41 -6.04
C GLY A 84 2.63 1.10 -6.24
N GLY A 85 1.93 1.59 -7.25
CA GLY A 85 1.67 3.02 -7.43
C GLY A 85 1.19 3.38 -8.83
N ARG A 86 1.38 4.64 -9.18
CA ARG A 86 0.89 5.27 -10.41
C ARG A 86 2.01 5.80 -11.30
N LEU A 87 3.21 5.22 -11.22
CA LEU A 87 4.38 5.73 -11.96
C LEU A 87 4.13 5.79 -13.48
N LEU A 88 3.37 4.84 -14.03
CA LEU A 88 2.99 4.80 -15.45
C LEU A 88 2.01 5.89 -15.90
N GLU A 89 1.44 6.67 -14.97
CA GLU A 89 0.68 7.88 -15.34
C GLU A 89 1.60 9.06 -15.68
N TYR A 90 2.88 8.98 -15.32
CA TYR A 90 3.86 10.06 -15.46
C TYR A 90 5.00 9.71 -16.42
N PHE A 91 5.28 8.42 -16.60
CA PHE A 91 6.42 7.92 -17.36
C PHE A 91 6.00 6.78 -18.27
N SER A 92 6.73 6.58 -19.36
CA SER A 92 6.61 5.37 -20.17
C SER A 92 7.02 4.13 -19.36
N GLU A 93 6.57 2.95 -19.82
CA GLU A 93 6.92 1.67 -19.18
C GLU A 93 8.44 1.46 -19.09
N GLU A 94 9.18 1.81 -20.15
CA GLU A 94 10.64 1.70 -20.19
C GLU A 94 11.32 2.61 -19.15
N GLU A 95 10.89 3.88 -19.06
CA GLU A 95 11.43 4.84 -18.09
C GLU A 95 11.11 4.41 -16.66
N ALA A 96 9.88 3.99 -16.41
CA ALA A 96 9.42 3.52 -15.12
C ALA A 96 10.18 2.25 -14.68
N GLN A 97 10.41 1.30 -15.60
CA GLN A 97 11.19 0.10 -15.31
C GLN A 97 12.66 0.42 -15.01
N LYS A 98 13.28 1.38 -15.73
CA LYS A 98 14.64 1.83 -15.42
C LYS A 98 14.75 2.42 -14.01
N LEU A 99 13.74 3.17 -13.58
CA LEU A 99 13.67 3.71 -12.21
C LEU A 99 13.52 2.61 -11.17
N VAL A 100 12.64 1.63 -11.41
CA VAL A 100 12.46 0.46 -10.54
C VAL A 100 13.77 -0.31 -10.40
N ASN A 101 14.46 -0.60 -11.51
CA ASN A 101 15.73 -1.33 -11.50
C ASN A 101 16.83 -0.54 -10.77
N TYR A 102 16.86 0.79 -10.95
CA TYR A 102 17.80 1.66 -10.22
C TYR A 102 17.53 1.66 -8.71
N CYS A 103 16.27 1.73 -8.30
CA CYS A 103 15.94 1.66 -6.88
C CYS A 103 16.27 0.28 -6.28
N ASP A 104 16.03 -0.81 -7.03
CA ASP A 104 16.43 -2.16 -6.63
C ASP A 104 17.95 -2.30 -6.45
N SER A 105 18.75 -1.69 -7.34
CA SER A 105 20.21 -1.73 -7.20
C SER A 105 20.69 -1.05 -5.92
N ILE A 106 20.06 0.06 -5.50
CA ILE A 106 20.36 0.70 -4.23
C ILE A 106 20.01 -0.23 -3.05
N TYR A 107 18.88 -0.93 -3.08
CA TYR A 107 18.58 -1.91 -2.04
C TYR A 107 19.65 -3.01 -1.96
N LEU A 108 20.14 -3.50 -3.10
CA LEU A 108 21.23 -4.48 -3.17
C LEU A 108 22.55 -3.93 -2.63
N GLU A 109 22.90 -2.68 -2.94
CA GLU A 109 24.10 -2.00 -2.39
C GLU A 109 24.10 -1.97 -0.86
N PHE A 110 22.93 -1.89 -0.23
CA PHE A 110 22.76 -1.91 1.23
C PHE A 110 22.53 -3.31 1.82
N GLY A 111 22.71 -4.38 1.03
CA GLY A 111 22.69 -5.76 1.52
C GLY A 111 21.36 -6.51 1.37
N ALA A 112 20.45 -6.05 0.50
CA ALA A 112 19.30 -6.86 0.13
C ALA A 112 19.74 -8.18 -0.53
N ASN A 113 18.94 -9.24 -0.37
CA ASN A 113 19.26 -10.53 -0.97
C ASN A 113 19.05 -10.50 -2.48
N GLU A 114 19.82 -11.30 -3.22
CA GLU A 114 19.76 -11.36 -4.69
C GLU A 114 18.57 -12.15 -5.23
N THR A 115 17.90 -12.94 -4.38
CA THR A 115 16.77 -13.79 -4.77
C THR A 115 15.55 -12.97 -5.20
N VAL A 116 15.02 -13.29 -6.39
CA VAL A 116 13.77 -12.72 -6.90
C VAL A 116 12.80 -13.87 -7.18
N HIS A 117 11.61 -13.78 -6.59
CA HIS A 117 10.51 -14.71 -6.83
C HIS A 117 9.62 -14.20 -7.96
N GLY A 118 8.95 -15.11 -8.68
CA GLY A 118 8.08 -14.73 -9.80
C GLY A 118 8.86 -14.13 -10.99
N LEU A 119 10.15 -14.45 -11.13
CA LEU A 119 10.88 -14.22 -12.36
C LEU A 119 10.20 -15.01 -13.48
N ASN A 120 10.11 -14.38 -14.65
CA ASN A 120 9.48 -14.99 -15.80
C ASN A 120 10.15 -16.33 -16.14
N ASN A 121 9.36 -17.39 -16.13
CA ASN A 121 9.77 -18.74 -16.48
C ASN A 121 8.73 -19.33 -17.43
N GLU A 122 9.05 -20.44 -18.08
CA GLU A 122 8.16 -21.09 -19.05
C GLU A 122 6.75 -21.33 -18.49
N ARG A 123 6.66 -21.67 -17.20
CA ARG A 123 5.40 -21.91 -16.51
C ARG A 123 4.57 -20.63 -16.31
N VAL A 124 5.22 -19.50 -16.01
CA VAL A 124 4.56 -18.19 -15.91
C VAL A 124 4.00 -17.76 -17.27
N GLU A 125 4.75 -17.97 -18.35
CA GLU A 125 4.26 -17.71 -19.72
C GLU A 125 3.09 -18.62 -20.10
N GLU A 126 3.11 -19.90 -19.74
CA GLU A 126 1.97 -20.80 -19.93
C GLU A 126 0.73 -20.28 -19.20
N ILE A 127 0.86 -19.89 -17.92
CA ILE A 127 -0.27 -19.35 -17.15
C ILE A 127 -0.79 -18.06 -17.78
N LYS A 128 0.10 -17.16 -18.21
CA LYS A 128 -0.24 -15.90 -18.89
C LYS A 128 -0.97 -16.16 -20.20
N TYR A 129 -0.50 -17.11 -21.00
CA TYR A 129 -1.13 -17.54 -22.24
C TYR A 129 -2.53 -18.11 -21.98
N GLU A 130 -2.69 -19.02 -21.02
CA GLU A 130 -4.01 -19.57 -20.67
C GLU A 130 -4.95 -18.49 -20.13
N ALA A 131 -4.47 -17.57 -19.30
CA ALA A 131 -5.24 -16.43 -18.79
C ALA A 131 -5.76 -15.55 -19.95
N SER A 132 -4.91 -15.28 -20.95
CA SER A 132 -5.26 -14.44 -22.09
C SER A 132 -6.43 -14.98 -22.92
N LYS A 133 -6.61 -16.31 -22.98
CA LYS A 133 -7.76 -16.95 -23.67
C LYS A 133 -9.11 -16.63 -23.04
N HIS A 134 -9.10 -16.12 -21.82
CA HIS A 134 -10.29 -15.86 -21.00
C HIS A 134 -10.44 -14.38 -20.63
N ASN A 135 -9.79 -13.47 -21.37
CA ASN A 135 -9.76 -12.03 -21.09
C ASN A 135 -9.19 -11.69 -19.70
N ILE A 136 -8.35 -12.57 -19.15
CA ILE A 136 -7.66 -12.36 -17.89
C ILE A 136 -6.25 -11.86 -18.19
N ARG A 137 -5.89 -10.73 -17.61
CA ARG A 137 -4.52 -10.23 -17.67
C ARG A 137 -3.77 -10.65 -16.40
N LEU A 138 -2.75 -11.47 -16.55
CA LEU A 138 -1.77 -11.72 -15.50
C LEU A 138 -0.75 -10.57 -15.50
N ILE A 139 -0.61 -9.89 -14.37
CA ILE A 139 0.43 -8.87 -14.16
C ILE A 139 1.67 -9.57 -13.64
N GLU A 140 2.71 -9.57 -14.47
CA GLU A 140 4.01 -10.07 -14.09
C GLU A 140 4.64 -9.10 -13.10
N CYS A 141 4.95 -9.62 -11.92
CA CYS A 141 5.52 -8.83 -10.85
C CYS A 141 6.56 -9.67 -10.14
N PRO A 142 7.81 -9.68 -10.63
CA PRO A 142 8.91 -10.23 -9.87
C PRO A 142 8.99 -9.52 -8.52
N VAL A 143 9.19 -10.27 -7.44
CA VAL A 143 9.25 -9.75 -6.07
C VAL A 143 10.56 -10.16 -5.43
N ARG A 144 11.33 -9.17 -4.98
CA ARG A 144 12.42 -9.41 -4.03
C ARG A 144 11.85 -9.36 -2.62
N HIS A 145 11.99 -10.46 -1.90
CA HIS A 145 11.46 -10.60 -0.54
C HIS A 145 12.59 -10.46 0.46
N LEU A 146 12.64 -9.34 1.18
CA LEU A 146 13.69 -9.11 2.19
C LEU A 146 13.45 -9.96 3.44
N GLY A 147 12.17 -10.16 3.82
CA GLY A 147 11.84 -10.58 5.18
C GLY A 147 12.17 -9.49 6.21
N THR A 148 11.64 -9.63 7.42
CA THR A 148 11.70 -8.56 8.42
C THR A 148 13.11 -8.31 8.96
N GLU A 149 13.95 -9.33 9.10
CA GLU A 149 15.31 -9.20 9.65
C GLU A 149 16.24 -8.49 8.67
N LEU A 150 16.32 -8.97 7.43
CA LEU A 150 17.16 -8.32 6.42
C LEU A 150 16.67 -6.92 6.07
N ALA A 151 15.35 -6.70 6.05
CA ALA A 151 14.80 -5.35 5.86
C ALA A 151 15.33 -4.39 6.94
N TYR A 152 15.36 -4.80 8.21
CA TYR A 152 15.90 -3.98 9.28
C TYR A 152 17.37 -3.60 9.04
N ASP A 153 18.22 -4.57 8.67
CA ASP A 153 19.65 -4.35 8.45
C ASP A 153 19.92 -3.44 7.25
N VAL A 154 19.24 -3.66 6.12
CA VAL A 154 19.32 -2.82 4.92
C VAL A 154 18.94 -1.37 5.23
N LEU A 155 17.81 -1.18 5.91
CA LEU A 155 17.32 0.16 6.27
C LEU A 155 18.20 0.83 7.31
N LYS A 156 18.79 0.05 8.22
CA LYS A 156 19.78 0.54 9.19
C LYS A 156 21.07 0.99 8.49
N GLY A 157 21.52 0.26 7.48
CA GLY A 157 22.64 0.66 6.62
C GLY A 157 22.39 2.02 5.95
N MET A 158 21.20 2.21 5.36
CA MET A 158 20.81 3.49 4.75
C MET A 158 20.80 4.64 5.77
N TYR A 159 20.30 4.40 6.99
CA TYR A 159 20.29 5.40 8.06
C TYR A 159 21.69 5.86 8.41
N HIS A 160 22.60 4.91 8.68
CA HIS A 160 23.96 5.24 9.07
C HIS A 160 24.73 5.91 7.93
N HIS A 161 24.53 5.48 6.69
CA HIS A 161 25.15 6.15 5.54
C HIS A 161 24.74 7.62 5.46
N LEU A 162 23.44 7.92 5.53
CA LEU A 162 22.97 9.30 5.46
C LEU A 162 23.49 10.14 6.63
N VAL A 163 23.33 9.67 7.87
CA VAL A 163 23.67 10.48 9.06
C VAL A 163 25.19 10.61 9.27
N ASN A 164 25.98 9.59 8.91
CA ASN A 164 27.42 9.57 9.22
C ASN A 164 28.30 9.96 8.04
N ASN A 165 27.83 9.80 6.80
CA ASN A 165 28.66 9.98 5.59
C ASN A 165 28.17 11.10 4.66
N THR A 166 27.11 11.81 5.02
CA THR A 166 26.55 12.92 4.22
C THR A 166 26.17 14.10 5.11
N ASN A 167 25.80 15.22 4.50
CA ASN A 167 25.29 16.41 5.21
C ASN A 167 23.79 16.28 5.55
N THR A 168 23.37 15.11 6.06
CA THR A 168 21.97 14.83 6.41
C THR A 168 21.76 14.78 7.92
N ASP A 169 20.89 15.65 8.42
CA ASP A 169 20.37 15.57 9.78
C ASP A 169 19.07 14.75 9.80
N PHE A 170 18.94 13.84 10.76
CA PHE A 170 17.67 13.17 11.06
C PHE A 170 17.09 13.67 12.38
N SER A 171 15.86 14.15 12.35
CA SER A 171 15.11 14.56 13.54
C SER A 171 13.95 13.61 13.80
N GLU A 172 14.15 12.72 14.77
CA GLU A 172 13.09 11.88 15.31
C GLU A 172 12.14 12.65 16.24
N LEU A 173 10.93 12.11 16.40
CA LEU A 173 9.88 12.65 17.27
C LEU A 173 9.57 14.12 16.94
N SER A 174 9.67 14.45 15.64
CA SER A 174 9.41 15.76 15.07
C SER A 174 8.21 15.66 14.12
N GLU A 175 7.10 16.21 14.56
CA GLU A 175 5.83 16.19 13.83
C GLU A 175 5.67 17.48 13.02
N ALA A 176 5.46 17.36 11.71
CA ALA A 176 5.11 18.51 10.88
C ALA A 176 3.77 19.13 11.33
N LYS A 177 3.73 20.46 11.46
CA LYS A 177 2.51 21.22 11.81
C LYS A 177 2.01 22.05 10.65
N GLU A 178 2.87 22.87 10.06
CA GLU A 178 2.45 23.88 9.09
C GLU A 178 3.56 24.16 8.08
N LEU A 179 3.20 24.18 6.80
CA LEU A 179 4.05 24.63 5.70
C LEU A 179 4.06 26.16 5.63
N ILE A 180 5.24 26.74 5.44
CA ILE A 180 5.43 28.20 5.33
C ILE A 180 5.66 28.52 3.86
N VAL A 181 4.71 29.26 3.27
CA VAL A 181 4.70 29.67 1.87
C VAL A 181 4.71 31.18 1.79
N GLU A 182 5.64 31.73 1.02
CA GLU A 182 5.81 33.17 0.78
C GLU A 182 5.85 33.38 -0.74
N ASP A 183 5.03 34.30 -1.28
CA ASP A 183 4.98 34.60 -2.71
C ASP A 183 4.81 33.38 -3.63
N ASN A 184 3.92 32.45 -3.25
CA ASN A 184 3.67 31.17 -3.95
C ASN A 184 4.90 30.24 -4.05
N LYS A 185 5.86 30.40 -3.15
CA LYS A 185 7.06 29.58 -3.03
C LYS A 185 7.20 29.07 -1.60
N ILE A 186 7.57 27.79 -1.45
CA ILE A 186 7.81 27.24 -0.12
C ILE A 186 9.10 27.82 0.46
N SER A 187 9.09 28.20 1.74
CA SER A 187 10.26 28.78 2.41
C SER A 187 10.58 28.13 3.76
N GLY A 188 9.71 27.28 4.29
CA GLY A 188 9.98 26.56 5.54
C GLY A 188 8.83 25.72 6.05
N ILE A 189 9.00 25.21 7.27
CA ILE A 189 8.02 24.38 7.97
C ILE A 189 8.08 24.64 9.48
N ILE A 190 6.92 24.64 10.13
CA ILE A 190 6.80 24.57 11.58
C ILE A 190 6.69 23.10 11.98
N ILE A 191 7.56 22.67 12.88
CA ILE A 191 7.59 21.32 13.43
C ILE A 191 7.38 21.34 14.93
N LYS A 192 6.63 20.37 15.45
CA LYS A 192 6.52 20.12 16.88
C LYS A 192 7.60 19.12 17.29
N THR A 193 8.49 19.55 18.18
CA THR A 193 9.54 18.73 18.78
C THR A 193 9.23 18.46 20.25
N LYS A 194 10.13 17.74 20.94
CA LYS A 194 10.05 17.59 22.41
C LYS A 194 10.24 18.90 23.16
N GLU A 195 10.94 19.86 22.56
CA GLU A 195 11.27 21.16 23.17
C GLU A 195 10.19 22.22 22.88
N GLY A 196 9.20 21.88 22.05
CA GLY A 196 8.15 22.78 21.59
C GLY A 196 8.12 22.92 20.08
N ASP A 197 7.32 23.87 19.62
CA ASP A 197 7.21 24.19 18.20
C ASP A 197 8.44 24.98 17.74
N LYS A 198 9.00 24.59 16.60
CA LYS A 198 10.19 25.18 16.01
C LYS A 198 9.96 25.45 14.52
N GLU A 199 10.37 26.63 14.09
CA GLU A 199 10.45 26.98 12.67
C GLU A 199 11.78 26.51 12.07
N VAL A 200 11.73 25.88 10.91
CA VAL A 200 12.89 25.50 10.11
C VAL A 200 12.71 25.98 8.69
N ARG A 201 13.66 26.75 8.17
CA ARG A 201 13.64 27.28 6.81
C ARG A 201 14.34 26.34 5.84
N GLY A 202 13.83 26.26 4.63
CA GLY A 202 14.45 25.50 3.55
C GLY A 202 13.99 25.92 2.17
N LYS A 203 14.90 25.84 1.19
CA LYS A 203 14.65 26.25 -0.20
C LYS A 203 13.69 25.30 -0.92
N TYR A 204 13.78 24.01 -0.59
CA TYR A 204 12.92 22.95 -1.09
C TYR A 204 12.30 22.16 0.04
N ILE A 205 11.03 21.78 -0.11
CA ILE A 205 10.38 20.87 0.84
C ILE A 205 9.77 19.70 0.08
N VAL A 206 10.16 18.49 0.50
CA VAL A 206 9.65 17.23 -0.03
C VAL A 206 8.76 16.58 1.00
N VAL A 207 7.47 16.54 0.73
CA VAL A 207 6.46 16.05 1.66
C VAL A 207 6.11 14.59 1.31
N ALA A 208 6.59 13.66 2.15
CA ALA A 208 6.44 12.21 2.00
C ALA A 208 5.91 11.53 3.29
N PRO A 209 4.77 11.99 3.85
CA PRO A 209 4.37 11.66 5.22
C PRO A 209 3.83 10.22 5.39
N GLY A 210 3.70 9.47 4.30
CA GLY A 210 3.01 8.18 4.26
C GLY A 210 1.54 8.28 4.65
N ARG A 211 0.87 7.12 4.75
CA ARG A 211 -0.57 7.05 5.07
C ARG A 211 -0.93 7.76 6.38
N GLY A 212 -0.11 7.59 7.41
CA GLY A 212 -0.41 8.15 8.74
C GLY A 212 -0.15 9.65 8.89
N GLY A 213 0.23 10.36 7.82
CA GLY A 213 0.19 11.83 7.75
C GLY A 213 -0.55 12.36 6.52
N ALA A 214 -1.29 11.51 5.80
CA ALA A 214 -2.10 11.90 4.66
C ALA A 214 -3.21 12.90 5.04
N GLU A 215 -3.80 12.76 6.23
CA GLU A 215 -4.82 13.69 6.73
C GLU A 215 -4.23 15.09 6.98
N TRP A 216 -3.04 15.17 7.59
CA TRP A 216 -2.33 16.43 7.79
C TRP A 216 -2.02 17.09 6.45
N LEU A 217 -1.45 16.33 5.51
CA LEU A 217 -1.14 16.83 4.17
C LEU A 217 -2.41 17.32 3.43
N SER A 218 -3.55 16.63 3.60
CA SER A 218 -4.83 17.05 3.03
C SER A 218 -5.35 18.36 3.65
N LYS A 219 -5.09 18.62 4.94
CA LYS A 219 -5.43 19.89 5.60
C LYS A 219 -4.55 21.03 5.08
N GLU A 220 -3.26 20.78 4.92
CA GLU A 220 -2.33 21.75 4.32
C GLU A 220 -2.70 22.07 2.87
N ALA A 221 -3.09 21.08 2.08
CA ALA A 221 -3.58 21.30 0.71
C ALA A 221 -4.76 22.25 0.67
N LYS A 222 -5.76 22.04 1.54
CA LYS A 222 -6.93 22.93 1.64
C LYS A 222 -6.55 24.34 2.08
N LYS A 223 -5.64 24.46 3.04
CA LYS A 223 -5.16 25.75 3.54
C LYS A 223 -4.42 26.55 2.47
N LEU A 224 -3.62 25.85 1.66
CA LEU A 224 -2.80 26.42 0.60
C LEU A 224 -3.53 26.48 -0.76
N ASN A 225 -4.80 26.07 -0.83
CA ASN A 225 -5.58 25.95 -2.06
C ASN A 225 -4.92 25.09 -3.15
N ILE A 226 -4.16 24.06 -2.76
CA ILE A 226 -3.55 23.12 -3.68
C ILE A 226 -4.62 22.17 -4.22
N ASN A 227 -4.67 22.04 -5.55
CA ASN A 227 -5.61 21.13 -6.19
C ASN A 227 -5.30 19.66 -5.88
N THR A 228 -6.35 18.92 -5.49
CA THR A 228 -6.26 17.47 -5.27
C THR A 228 -7.39 16.75 -6.01
N LYS A 229 -7.09 15.55 -6.51
CA LYS A 229 -8.03 14.66 -7.19
C LYS A 229 -8.37 13.50 -6.29
N ASN A 230 -9.62 13.08 -6.33
CA ASN A 230 -10.05 11.87 -5.67
C ASN A 230 -9.39 10.67 -6.31
N ASN A 231 -8.68 9.89 -5.51
CA ASN A 231 -8.22 8.59 -5.96
C ASN A 231 -9.41 7.63 -6.09
N ALA A 232 -9.24 6.59 -6.90
CA ALA A 232 -10.18 5.48 -6.95
C ALA A 232 -10.42 4.92 -5.54
N VAL A 233 -11.60 4.39 -5.27
CA VAL A 233 -11.83 3.54 -4.10
C VAL A 233 -11.87 2.09 -4.58
N ASP A 234 -11.18 1.21 -3.85
CA ASP A 234 -11.29 -0.22 -4.09
C ASP A 234 -12.17 -0.84 -3.01
N ILE A 235 -13.24 -1.49 -3.46
CA ILE A 235 -14.18 -2.20 -2.58
C ILE A 235 -14.39 -3.60 -3.14
N GLY A 236 -14.44 -4.58 -2.26
CA GLY A 236 -14.89 -5.89 -2.62
C GLY A 236 -14.88 -6.85 -1.44
N VAL A 237 -14.33 -8.04 -1.68
CA VAL A 237 -14.41 -9.16 -0.74
C VAL A 237 -13.05 -9.83 -0.59
N ARG A 238 -12.80 -10.43 0.57
CA ARG A 238 -11.79 -11.48 0.68
C ARG A 238 -12.38 -12.79 0.19
N VAL A 239 -11.67 -13.49 -0.65
CA VAL A 239 -12.00 -14.82 -1.13
C VAL A 239 -11.16 -15.84 -0.37
N GLU A 240 -11.76 -16.94 0.04
CA GLU A 240 -11.05 -18.07 0.62
C GLU A 240 -11.47 -19.39 -0.03
N VAL A 241 -10.47 -20.18 -0.40
CA VAL A 241 -10.59 -21.48 -1.06
C VAL A 241 -9.55 -22.46 -0.50
N PRO A 242 -9.73 -23.78 -0.65
CA PRO A 242 -8.67 -24.74 -0.32
C PRO A 242 -7.40 -24.45 -1.12
N ASN A 243 -6.23 -24.66 -0.53
CA ASN A 243 -4.93 -24.44 -1.18
C ASN A 243 -4.82 -25.17 -2.52
N SER A 244 -5.38 -26.37 -2.64
CA SER A 244 -5.35 -27.18 -3.87
C SER A 244 -6.03 -26.53 -5.08
N ILE A 245 -6.76 -25.44 -4.90
CA ILE A 245 -7.37 -24.66 -6.00
C ILE A 245 -6.38 -23.63 -6.58
N MET A 246 -5.44 -23.16 -5.76
CA MET A 246 -4.55 -22.05 -6.11
C MET A 246 -3.08 -22.46 -6.18
N ASP A 247 -2.69 -23.60 -5.61
CA ASP A 247 -1.29 -23.98 -5.41
C ASP A 247 -0.52 -24.13 -6.73
N HIS A 248 -1.16 -24.58 -7.81
CA HIS A 248 -0.56 -24.67 -9.14
C HIS A 248 -0.26 -23.30 -9.78
N LEU A 249 -0.85 -22.21 -9.28
CA LEU A 249 -0.50 -20.85 -9.68
C LEU A 249 0.50 -20.23 -8.69
N THR A 250 0.27 -20.39 -7.39
CA THR A 250 1.05 -19.71 -6.36
C THR A 250 2.43 -20.31 -6.14
N LYS A 251 2.69 -21.54 -6.59
CA LYS A 251 4.05 -22.12 -6.56
C LYS A 251 5.02 -21.34 -7.45
N ASP A 252 4.56 -20.96 -8.65
CA ASP A 252 5.40 -20.28 -9.64
C ASP A 252 5.32 -18.75 -9.52
N LEU A 253 4.11 -18.22 -9.29
CA LEU A 253 3.88 -16.78 -9.23
C LEU A 253 4.09 -16.18 -7.85
N TYR A 254 4.05 -17.01 -6.79
CA TYR A 254 3.89 -16.61 -5.38
C TYR A 254 2.57 -15.88 -5.10
N GLU A 255 2.28 -14.79 -5.82
CA GLU A 255 0.99 -14.10 -5.85
C GLU A 255 0.48 -14.00 -7.30
N ALA A 256 -0.64 -14.63 -7.61
CA ALA A 256 -1.30 -14.44 -8.90
C ALA A 256 -2.01 -13.08 -8.93
N LYS A 257 -1.37 -12.08 -9.56
CA LYS A 257 -1.93 -10.73 -9.77
C LYS A 257 -2.75 -10.72 -11.05
N LEU A 258 -4.05 -10.98 -10.92
CA LEU A 258 -4.97 -11.12 -12.04
C LEU A 258 -5.83 -9.86 -12.14
N VAL A 259 -6.04 -9.40 -13.36
CA VAL A 259 -6.94 -8.29 -13.70
C VAL A 259 -7.98 -8.78 -14.71
N TYR A 260 -9.23 -8.42 -14.49
CA TYR A 260 -10.37 -8.70 -15.35
C TYR A 260 -11.24 -7.46 -15.45
N TYR A 261 -11.76 -7.17 -16.64
CA TYR A 261 -12.79 -6.14 -16.82
C TYR A 261 -14.14 -6.85 -16.89
N SER A 262 -15.03 -6.53 -15.95
CA SER A 262 -16.32 -7.21 -15.83
C SER A 262 -17.19 -7.04 -17.07
N ASP A 263 -17.78 -8.11 -17.59
CA ASP A 263 -18.61 -8.14 -18.80
C ASP A 263 -19.75 -7.11 -18.76
N THR A 264 -20.41 -6.96 -17.61
CA THR A 264 -21.61 -6.11 -17.52
C THR A 264 -21.29 -4.61 -17.40
N PHE A 265 -20.24 -4.26 -16.65
CA PHE A 265 -20.00 -2.86 -16.24
C PHE A 265 -18.66 -2.29 -16.68
N ASP A 266 -17.82 -3.09 -17.33
CA ASP A 266 -16.43 -2.74 -17.68
C ASP A 266 -15.62 -2.23 -16.47
N ASN A 267 -16.00 -2.65 -15.28
CA ASN A 267 -15.27 -2.33 -14.07
C ASN A 267 -14.01 -3.21 -13.99
N MET A 268 -12.89 -2.59 -13.67
CA MET A 268 -11.67 -3.31 -13.34
C MET A 268 -11.85 -4.07 -12.02
N VAL A 269 -11.66 -5.38 -12.07
CA VAL A 269 -11.59 -6.29 -10.93
C VAL A 269 -10.20 -6.89 -10.87
N ARG A 270 -9.58 -6.86 -9.69
CA ARG A 270 -8.22 -7.37 -9.51
C ARG A 270 -8.05 -8.18 -8.24
N THR A 271 -7.15 -9.16 -8.29
CA THR A 271 -6.68 -9.83 -7.08
C THR A 271 -5.71 -8.92 -6.31
N PHE A 272 -5.67 -9.06 -4.99
CA PHE A 272 -4.76 -8.30 -4.14
C PHE A 272 -4.40 -9.08 -2.87
N CYS A 273 -3.16 -8.91 -2.40
CA CYS A 273 -2.66 -9.50 -1.16
C CYS A 273 -3.01 -11.00 -1.06
N MET A 274 -2.48 -11.79 -1.99
CA MET A 274 -2.70 -13.24 -1.99
C MET A 274 -1.84 -13.90 -0.91
N ASN A 275 -2.45 -14.76 -0.11
CA ASN A 275 -1.85 -15.42 1.05
C ASN A 275 -2.05 -16.94 0.96
N PRO A 276 -1.16 -17.67 0.26
CA PRO A 276 -1.19 -19.13 0.19
C PRO A 276 -0.96 -19.76 1.56
N GLY A 277 -1.82 -20.69 1.99
CA GLY A 277 -1.79 -21.26 3.35
C GLY A 277 -2.00 -20.23 4.47
N GLY A 278 -2.60 -19.08 4.16
CA GLY A 278 -2.81 -17.98 5.10
C GLY A 278 -4.10 -18.07 5.90
N VAL A 279 -4.36 -17.05 6.69
CA VAL A 279 -5.61 -16.82 7.43
C VAL A 279 -6.29 -15.56 6.92
N VAL A 280 -7.62 -15.57 6.91
CA VAL A 280 -8.41 -14.34 6.81
C VAL A 280 -8.34 -13.63 8.17
N SER A 281 -8.11 -12.32 8.16
CA SER A 281 -7.92 -11.51 9.37
C SER A 281 -8.80 -10.26 9.34
N GLU A 282 -8.96 -9.63 10.49
CA GLU A 282 -9.68 -8.37 10.64
C GLU A 282 -8.68 -7.21 10.74
N GLU A 283 -9.06 -6.07 10.19
CA GLU A 283 -8.34 -4.81 10.34
C GLU A 283 -9.32 -3.76 10.89
N HIS A 284 -9.01 -3.23 12.07
CA HIS A 284 -9.85 -2.23 12.74
C HIS A 284 -9.34 -0.83 12.46
N TYR A 285 -10.26 0.03 12.05
CA TYR A 285 -10.04 1.46 11.86
C TYR A 285 -10.70 2.24 12.99
N ASP A 286 -10.38 3.52 13.08
CA ASP A 286 -11.07 4.45 13.97
C ASP A 286 -12.59 4.44 13.71
N ASP A 287 -13.38 4.89 14.70
CA ASP A 287 -14.86 4.83 14.72
C ASP A 287 -15.47 3.41 14.75
N GLY A 288 -14.68 2.40 15.12
CA GLY A 288 -15.18 1.03 15.32
C GLY A 288 -15.47 0.26 14.04
N ILE A 289 -14.92 0.70 12.91
CA ILE A 289 -15.06 0.02 11.62
C ILE A 289 -14.15 -1.21 11.60
N ALA A 290 -14.69 -2.37 11.26
CA ALA A 290 -13.92 -3.58 11.00
C ALA A 290 -14.00 -3.93 9.51
N VAL A 291 -12.85 -3.99 8.84
CA VAL A 291 -12.74 -4.46 7.45
C VAL A 291 -11.99 -5.79 7.41
N VAL A 292 -12.24 -6.58 6.38
CA VAL A 292 -11.51 -7.83 6.19
C VAL A 292 -10.16 -7.57 5.52
N ASN A 293 -9.18 -8.39 5.89
CA ASN A 293 -7.86 -8.49 5.29
C ASN A 293 -7.39 -9.95 5.40
N GLY A 294 -6.09 -10.20 5.28
CA GLY A 294 -5.53 -11.53 5.50
C GLY A 294 -4.02 -11.51 5.60
N HIS A 295 -3.51 -12.63 6.09
CA HIS A 295 -2.14 -12.76 6.55
C HIS A 295 -1.62 -14.17 6.27
N SER A 296 -0.31 -14.31 6.08
CA SER A 296 0.37 -15.60 5.97
C SER A 296 1.54 -15.64 6.94
N TYR A 297 1.71 -16.77 7.62
CA TYR A 297 2.87 -17.01 8.47
C TYR A 297 4.01 -17.62 7.66
N SER A 298 5.25 -17.20 7.96
CA SER A 298 6.45 -17.80 7.36
C SER A 298 6.65 -19.25 7.83
N GLN A 299 6.30 -19.53 9.09
CA GLN A 299 6.38 -20.83 9.75
C GLN A 299 5.38 -21.82 9.13
N ALA A 300 5.87 -22.98 8.69
CA ALA A 300 5.06 -23.98 8.00
C ALA A 300 3.95 -24.56 8.90
N GLU A 301 4.21 -24.65 10.21
CA GLU A 301 3.31 -25.22 11.21
C GLU A 301 2.09 -24.33 11.47
N LEU A 302 2.19 -23.04 11.17
CA LEU A 302 1.10 -22.07 11.30
C LEU A 302 0.29 -21.90 10.01
N ARG A 303 0.67 -22.59 8.93
CA ARG A 303 -0.06 -22.52 7.66
C ARG A 303 -1.38 -23.26 7.76
N THR A 304 -2.39 -22.70 7.11
CA THR A 304 -3.72 -23.31 7.00
C THR A 304 -3.83 -24.14 5.72
N GLU A 305 -4.91 -24.89 5.59
CA GLU A 305 -5.26 -25.62 4.37
C GLU A 305 -5.90 -24.72 3.30
N ASN A 306 -6.03 -23.41 3.56
CA ASN A 306 -6.70 -22.46 2.69
C ASN A 306 -5.77 -21.38 2.14
N THR A 307 -6.06 -20.96 0.91
CA THR A 307 -5.52 -19.74 0.32
C THR A 307 -6.59 -18.67 0.38
N ASN A 308 -6.19 -17.46 0.75
CA ASN A 308 -7.08 -16.30 0.69
C ASN A 308 -6.45 -15.12 -0.05
N PHE A 309 -7.29 -14.31 -0.68
CA PHE A 309 -6.88 -13.10 -1.40
C PHE A 309 -8.06 -12.14 -1.50
N ALA A 310 -7.80 -10.85 -1.68
CA ALA A 310 -8.86 -9.89 -1.94
C ALA A 310 -9.22 -9.86 -3.44
N MET A 311 -10.52 -9.74 -3.73
CA MET A 311 -11.09 -9.38 -5.02
C MET A 311 -11.62 -7.95 -4.90
N LEU A 312 -10.96 -7.01 -5.58
CA LEU A 312 -11.25 -5.58 -5.44
C LEU A 312 -11.79 -5.04 -6.76
N VAL A 313 -12.89 -4.29 -6.68
CA VAL A 313 -13.43 -3.51 -7.78
C VAL A 313 -12.97 -2.07 -7.63
N SER A 314 -12.25 -1.56 -8.62
CA SER A 314 -11.75 -0.18 -8.62
C SER A 314 -12.79 0.77 -9.18
N THR A 315 -13.23 1.75 -8.38
CA THR A 315 -14.20 2.77 -8.79
C THR A 315 -13.60 4.16 -8.66
N SER A 316 -13.52 4.88 -9.78
CA SER A 316 -13.20 6.31 -9.80
C SER A 316 -14.49 7.11 -9.89
N PHE A 317 -14.68 8.05 -8.99
CA PHE A 317 -15.82 8.95 -9.02
C PHE A 317 -15.44 10.27 -9.71
N THR A 318 -16.43 10.89 -10.34
CA THR A 318 -16.31 12.20 -10.98
C THR A 318 -17.10 13.25 -10.19
N GLU A 319 -16.97 14.50 -10.60
CA GLU A 319 -17.77 15.61 -10.07
C GLU A 319 -19.28 15.33 -10.14
N PRO A 320 -20.08 15.79 -9.16
CA PRO A 320 -19.70 16.64 -8.01
C PRO A 320 -19.23 15.85 -6.77
N PHE A 321 -19.03 14.53 -6.87
CA PHE A 321 -18.70 13.70 -5.71
C PHE A 321 -17.22 13.82 -5.32
N ASN A 322 -16.96 14.08 -4.04
CA ASN A 322 -15.60 14.28 -3.53
C ASN A 322 -15.26 13.58 -2.20
N GLN A 323 -16.00 12.51 -1.86
CA GLN A 323 -15.86 11.80 -0.57
C GLN A 323 -15.67 10.27 -0.73
N PRO A 324 -14.72 9.79 -1.55
CA PRO A 324 -14.55 8.35 -1.82
C PRO A 324 -14.18 7.54 -0.58
N ILE A 325 -13.44 8.14 0.36
CA ILE A 325 -13.08 7.50 1.64
C ILE A 325 -14.34 7.27 2.47
N ASP A 326 -15.17 8.30 2.64
CA ASP A 326 -16.41 8.20 3.40
C ASP A 326 -17.34 7.15 2.78
N TYR A 327 -17.46 7.12 1.45
CA TYR A 327 -18.22 6.08 0.75
C TYR A 327 -17.77 4.65 1.10
N GLY A 328 -16.45 4.40 1.09
CA GLY A 328 -15.89 3.12 1.53
C GLY A 328 -16.19 2.81 3.00
N GLN A 329 -16.08 3.81 3.88
CA GLN A 329 -16.39 3.67 5.31
C GLN A 329 -17.88 3.38 5.55
N TYR A 330 -18.79 4.02 4.83
CA TYR A 330 -20.23 3.78 4.93
C TYR A 330 -20.58 2.34 4.54
N ILE A 331 -19.98 1.81 3.47
CA ILE A 331 -20.19 0.41 3.06
C ILE A 331 -19.65 -0.56 4.11
N ALA A 332 -18.46 -0.30 4.67
CA ALA A 332 -17.91 -1.13 5.75
C ALA A 332 -18.79 -1.10 7.01
N LYS A 333 -19.22 0.09 7.44
CA LYS A 333 -20.14 0.29 8.57
C LYS A 333 -21.46 -0.46 8.37
N LEU A 334 -22.01 -0.46 7.15
CA LEU A 334 -23.21 -1.22 6.80
C LEU A 334 -22.98 -2.73 7.00
N GLY A 335 -21.83 -3.26 6.56
CA GLY A 335 -21.44 -4.64 6.79
C GLY A 335 -21.37 -5.00 8.28
N ASN A 336 -20.68 -4.17 9.08
CA ASN A 336 -20.53 -4.38 10.52
C ASN A 336 -21.88 -4.28 11.25
N MET A 337 -22.76 -3.38 10.83
CA MET A 337 -24.09 -3.22 11.42
C MET A 337 -24.93 -4.50 11.30
N LEU A 338 -24.90 -5.16 10.15
CA LEU A 338 -25.71 -6.35 9.89
C LEU A 338 -25.22 -7.61 10.62
N THR A 339 -23.98 -7.60 11.12
CA THR A 339 -23.37 -8.71 11.87
C THR A 339 -23.22 -8.42 13.37
N GLY A 340 -23.50 -7.20 13.82
CA GLY A 340 -23.25 -6.77 15.21
C GLY A 340 -21.78 -6.47 15.50
N GLY A 341 -20.99 -6.14 14.47
CA GLY A 341 -19.57 -5.77 14.57
C GLY A 341 -18.64 -6.64 13.71
N PRO A 342 -18.61 -7.97 13.91
CA PRO A 342 -17.65 -8.86 13.24
C PRO A 342 -17.75 -8.90 11.72
N ILE A 343 -16.75 -9.47 11.05
CA ILE A 343 -16.73 -9.60 9.58
C ILE A 343 -17.83 -10.56 9.09
N MET A 344 -18.52 -10.18 8.01
CA MET A 344 -19.53 -11.01 7.36
C MET A 344 -18.88 -12.07 6.48
N VAL A 345 -19.38 -13.31 6.50
CA VAL A 345 -19.02 -14.37 5.56
C VAL A 345 -20.25 -14.90 4.81
N GLN A 346 -20.12 -15.11 3.50
CA GLN A 346 -21.15 -15.74 2.68
C GLN A 346 -20.50 -16.77 1.75
N ARG A 347 -21.19 -17.90 1.55
CA ARG A 347 -20.80 -18.86 0.51
C ARG A 347 -21.19 -18.30 -0.85
N LEU A 348 -20.29 -18.37 -1.83
CA LEU A 348 -20.56 -17.95 -3.21
C LEU A 348 -21.83 -18.60 -3.76
N GLY A 349 -22.03 -19.90 -3.50
CA GLY A 349 -23.23 -20.60 -3.95
C GLY A 349 -24.54 -20.07 -3.35
N ASP A 350 -24.52 -19.53 -2.13
CA ASP A 350 -25.71 -18.92 -1.53
C ASP A 350 -25.95 -17.53 -2.13
N LEU A 351 -24.90 -16.74 -2.34
CA LEU A 351 -24.96 -15.46 -3.06
C LEU A 351 -25.58 -15.63 -4.46
N LEU A 352 -25.12 -16.61 -5.23
CA LEU A 352 -25.63 -16.89 -6.59
C LEU A 352 -27.10 -17.32 -6.60
N ASN A 353 -27.59 -17.92 -5.51
CA ASN A 353 -28.99 -18.29 -5.34
C ASN A 353 -29.85 -17.16 -4.75
N GLY A 354 -29.29 -15.96 -4.58
CA GLY A 354 -29.99 -14.80 -4.00
C GLY A 354 -30.42 -15.04 -2.56
N ARG A 355 -29.59 -15.73 -1.76
CA ARG A 355 -29.93 -16.05 -0.37
C ARG A 355 -28.76 -15.88 0.59
N ARG A 356 -29.12 -15.62 1.84
CA ARG A 356 -28.22 -15.60 2.98
C ARG A 356 -27.55 -16.96 3.25
N THR A 357 -26.27 -16.93 3.64
CA THR A 357 -25.63 -18.07 4.33
C THR A 357 -25.96 -18.01 5.82
N ASP A 358 -26.39 -19.13 6.39
CA ASP A 358 -26.53 -19.32 7.85
C ASP A 358 -25.52 -20.37 8.35
N GLU A 359 -25.46 -20.54 9.67
CA GLU A 359 -24.59 -21.53 10.32
C GLU A 359 -24.78 -22.95 9.76
N SER A 360 -26.02 -23.35 9.47
CA SER A 360 -26.31 -24.69 8.97
C SER A 360 -25.74 -24.90 7.55
N ARG A 361 -25.79 -23.87 6.70
CA ARG A 361 -25.25 -23.88 5.34
C ARG A 361 -23.73 -23.75 5.36
N LEU A 362 -23.17 -22.94 6.24
CA LEU A 362 -21.73 -22.77 6.37
C LEU A 362 -21.06 -24.09 6.80
N LYS A 363 -21.66 -24.82 7.75
CA LYS A 363 -21.19 -26.16 8.17
C LYS A 363 -21.17 -27.19 7.04
N LYS A 364 -22.02 -27.04 6.02
CA LYS A 364 -22.07 -27.89 4.82
C LYS A 364 -21.06 -27.50 3.74
N SER A 365 -20.29 -26.43 3.93
CA SER A 365 -19.22 -26.06 2.98
C SER A 365 -18.14 -27.15 2.97
N THR A 366 -17.31 -27.23 1.95
CA THR A 366 -16.04 -27.99 2.00
C THR A 366 -14.90 -27.11 2.50
N THR A 367 -14.94 -25.82 2.19
CA THR A 367 -14.02 -24.80 2.71
C THR A 367 -14.47 -24.39 4.12
N ARG A 368 -13.59 -24.52 5.11
CA ARG A 368 -13.84 -24.09 6.49
C ARG A 368 -13.28 -22.67 6.68
N PRO A 369 -14.02 -21.72 7.26
CA PRO A 369 -13.49 -20.40 7.56
C PRO A 369 -12.24 -20.46 8.44
N THR A 370 -11.18 -19.77 8.04
CA THR A 370 -10.02 -19.53 8.92
C THR A 370 -10.32 -18.45 9.95
N LEU A 371 -11.07 -17.40 9.57
CA LEU A 371 -11.55 -16.38 10.51
C LEU A 371 -12.73 -16.93 11.34
N LYS A 372 -12.43 -17.38 12.56
CA LYS A 372 -13.42 -18.02 13.45
C LYS A 372 -14.50 -17.08 13.97
N GLY A 373 -14.22 -15.78 14.04
CA GLY A 373 -15.18 -14.75 14.46
C GLY A 373 -16.15 -14.30 13.36
N ALA A 374 -16.00 -14.78 12.13
CA ALA A 374 -16.84 -14.34 11.02
C ALA A 374 -18.29 -14.81 11.18
N VAL A 375 -19.25 -13.93 10.86
CA VAL A 375 -20.68 -14.16 11.03
C VAL A 375 -21.34 -14.45 9.67
N PRO A 376 -22.07 -15.57 9.50
CA PRO A 376 -22.79 -15.87 8.26
C PRO A 376 -23.81 -14.78 7.92
N GLY A 377 -23.77 -14.28 6.69
CA GLY A 377 -24.62 -13.16 6.25
C GLY A 377 -24.96 -13.18 4.77
N ASP A 378 -25.37 -12.02 4.29
CA ASP A 378 -25.74 -11.78 2.90
C ASP A 378 -25.14 -10.47 2.41
N LEU A 379 -24.10 -10.59 1.58
CA LEU A 379 -23.35 -9.47 1.04
C LEU A 379 -24.19 -8.64 0.06
N SER A 380 -25.31 -9.17 -0.45
CA SER A 380 -26.22 -8.42 -1.33
C SER A 380 -26.92 -7.24 -0.64
N PHE A 381 -27.02 -7.25 0.69
CA PHE A 381 -27.49 -6.10 1.46
C PHE A 381 -26.38 -5.08 1.77
N VAL A 382 -25.12 -5.39 1.47
CA VAL A 382 -23.96 -4.56 1.85
C VAL A 382 -23.30 -3.93 0.64
N LEU A 383 -22.92 -4.76 -0.33
CA LEU A 383 -22.19 -4.33 -1.51
C LEU A 383 -23.15 -3.89 -2.62
N PRO A 384 -22.88 -2.78 -3.32
CA PRO A 384 -23.68 -2.38 -4.47
C PRO A 384 -23.74 -3.51 -5.51
N GLN A 385 -24.90 -3.69 -6.15
CA GLN A 385 -25.10 -4.70 -7.20
C GLN A 385 -24.00 -4.68 -8.28
N ARG A 386 -23.54 -3.47 -8.63
CA ARG A 386 -22.44 -3.26 -9.57
C ARG A 386 -21.14 -3.94 -9.13
N HIS A 387 -20.78 -3.86 -7.84
CA HIS A 387 -19.57 -4.50 -7.31
C HIS A 387 -19.73 -6.03 -7.26
N LEU A 388 -20.88 -6.51 -6.76
CA LEU A 388 -21.15 -7.95 -6.67
C LEU A 388 -21.15 -8.64 -8.03
N THR A 389 -21.78 -8.02 -9.03
CA THR A 389 -21.82 -8.54 -10.41
C THR A 389 -20.40 -8.63 -10.96
N SER A 390 -19.61 -7.56 -10.86
CA SER A 390 -18.22 -7.56 -11.33
C SER A 390 -17.36 -8.62 -10.64
N ILE A 391 -17.49 -8.79 -9.31
CA ILE A 391 -16.76 -9.83 -8.57
C ILE A 391 -17.18 -11.23 -9.02
N VAL A 392 -18.48 -11.49 -9.21
CA VAL A 392 -19.00 -12.78 -9.64
C VAL A 392 -18.54 -13.14 -11.06
N GLU A 393 -18.58 -12.18 -11.99
CA GLU A 393 -18.07 -12.35 -13.36
C GLU A 393 -16.57 -12.64 -13.36
N ALA A 394 -15.78 -11.88 -12.58
CA ALA A 394 -14.34 -12.09 -12.47
C ALA A 394 -14.00 -13.45 -11.83
N LEU A 395 -14.71 -13.88 -10.78
CA LEU A 395 -14.52 -15.22 -10.19
C LEU A 395 -14.83 -16.32 -11.22
N LYS A 396 -15.87 -16.15 -12.02
CA LYS A 396 -16.26 -17.10 -13.08
C LYS A 396 -15.21 -17.16 -14.20
N ALA A 397 -14.59 -16.02 -14.54
CA ALA A 397 -13.47 -15.99 -15.48
C ALA A 397 -12.23 -16.66 -14.87
N PHE A 398 -11.83 -16.27 -13.65
CA PHE A 398 -10.65 -16.80 -12.98
C PHE A 398 -10.72 -18.31 -12.71
N ASP A 399 -11.92 -18.89 -12.58
CA ASP A 399 -12.13 -20.34 -12.51
C ASP A 399 -11.57 -21.10 -13.72
N LYS A 400 -11.41 -20.45 -14.87
CA LYS A 400 -10.81 -21.07 -16.07
C LYS A 400 -9.32 -21.38 -15.91
N ILE A 401 -8.61 -20.60 -15.10
CA ILE A 401 -7.19 -20.81 -14.79
C ILE A 401 -6.95 -21.35 -13.37
N ALA A 402 -7.95 -21.25 -12.50
CA ALA A 402 -7.97 -21.85 -11.16
C ALA A 402 -9.27 -22.66 -10.94
N PRO A 403 -9.40 -23.85 -11.54
CA PRO A 403 -10.64 -24.63 -11.49
C PRO A 403 -11.07 -24.95 -10.06
N GLY A 404 -12.30 -24.58 -9.72
CA GLY A 404 -12.87 -24.70 -8.38
C GLY A 404 -12.93 -23.39 -7.61
N LEU A 405 -12.37 -22.30 -8.15
CA LEU A 405 -12.50 -20.97 -7.59
C LEU A 405 -13.95 -20.46 -7.64
N TYR A 406 -14.73 -20.81 -8.67
CA TYR A 406 -16.16 -20.49 -8.79
C TYR A 406 -17.06 -21.59 -8.19
N SER A 407 -16.63 -22.20 -7.08
CA SER A 407 -17.38 -23.23 -6.39
C SER A 407 -18.47 -22.68 -5.47
N LYS A 408 -19.56 -23.43 -5.27
CA LYS A 408 -20.59 -23.13 -4.27
C LYS A 408 -20.07 -23.07 -2.82
N ASN A 409 -18.84 -23.55 -2.59
CA ASN A 409 -18.17 -23.60 -1.29
C ASN A 409 -17.06 -22.54 -1.15
N THR A 410 -16.78 -21.76 -2.19
CA THR A 410 -15.92 -20.57 -2.09
C THR A 410 -16.53 -19.61 -1.07
N LEU A 411 -15.72 -19.13 -0.13
CA LEU A 411 -16.15 -18.21 0.91
C LEU A 411 -15.78 -16.79 0.51
N LEU A 412 -16.74 -15.88 0.66
CA LEU A 412 -16.59 -14.46 0.42
C LEU A 412 -16.77 -13.74 1.76
N TYR A 413 -15.78 -12.94 2.15
CA TYR A 413 -15.82 -12.13 3.35
C TYR A 413 -15.94 -10.67 2.98
N GLY A 414 -16.83 -9.95 3.65
CA GLY A 414 -17.03 -8.53 3.40
C GLY A 414 -16.99 -7.70 4.69
N VAL A 415 -16.55 -6.44 4.60
CA VAL A 415 -16.14 -5.72 3.38
C VAL A 415 -14.62 -5.57 3.34
N GLU A 416 -13.99 -5.85 2.20
CA GLU A 416 -12.59 -5.48 1.96
C GLU A 416 -12.57 -4.10 1.30
N VAL A 417 -12.02 -3.09 1.98
CA VAL A 417 -11.90 -1.71 1.47
C VAL A 417 -10.43 -1.27 1.49
N LYS A 418 -9.96 -0.60 0.44
CA LYS A 418 -8.64 0.06 0.44
C LYS A 418 -8.79 1.57 0.30
N PHE A 419 -8.66 2.27 1.42
CA PHE A 419 -8.70 3.73 1.47
C PHE A 419 -7.45 4.33 0.79
N TYR A 420 -7.66 5.13 -0.25
CA TYR A 420 -6.59 5.85 -0.93
C TYR A 420 -6.49 7.27 -0.37
N SER A 421 -5.27 7.77 -0.16
CA SER A 421 -5.03 9.19 0.09
C SER A 421 -5.45 10.01 -1.13
N SER A 422 -5.82 11.28 -0.94
CA SER A 422 -6.06 12.19 -2.05
C SER A 422 -4.81 12.30 -2.94
N LYS A 423 -5.01 12.29 -4.26
CA LYS A 423 -3.92 12.45 -5.22
C LYS A 423 -3.65 13.94 -5.42
N PHE A 424 -2.44 14.38 -5.13
CA PHE A 424 -2.04 15.77 -5.34
C PHE A 424 -1.83 16.05 -6.82
N ASP A 425 -2.32 17.20 -7.30
CA ASP A 425 -2.02 17.64 -8.65
C ASP A 425 -0.58 18.14 -8.70
N THR A 426 0.22 17.51 -9.55
CA THR A 426 1.66 17.72 -9.62
C THR A 426 2.14 17.59 -11.05
N ASN A 427 3.26 18.22 -11.37
CA ASN A 427 3.95 17.98 -12.63
C ASN A 427 4.62 16.58 -12.64
N LYS A 428 5.27 16.21 -13.76
CA LYS A 428 5.96 14.91 -13.89
C LYS A 428 7.09 14.66 -12.89
N ASN A 429 7.59 15.72 -12.24
CA ASN A 429 8.63 15.67 -11.21
C ASN A 429 8.04 15.70 -9.79
N PHE A 430 6.72 15.59 -9.65
CA PHE A 430 5.97 15.63 -8.39
C PHE A 430 6.01 16.97 -7.64
N GLU A 431 6.34 18.06 -8.34
CA GLU A 431 6.21 19.41 -7.82
C GLU A 431 4.76 19.89 -7.93
N THR A 432 4.28 20.56 -6.89
CA THR A 432 2.94 21.16 -6.85
C THR A 432 2.92 22.50 -7.60
N GLU A 433 1.76 23.19 -7.59
CA GLU A 433 1.65 24.57 -8.10
C GLU A 433 2.39 25.62 -7.23
N ILE A 434 2.80 25.24 -6.02
CA ILE A 434 3.67 26.05 -5.16
C ILE A 434 5.12 25.69 -5.49
N GLU A 435 5.88 26.71 -5.88
CA GLU A 435 7.28 26.53 -6.30
C GLU A 435 8.09 25.88 -5.19
N ASN A 436 8.89 24.87 -5.57
CA ASN A 436 9.79 24.09 -4.71
C ASN A 436 9.12 23.20 -3.66
N LEU A 437 7.78 23.08 -3.68
CA LEU A 437 7.03 22.13 -2.85
C LEU A 437 6.73 20.86 -3.64
N TYR A 438 7.27 19.73 -3.16
CA TYR A 438 7.05 18.41 -3.75
C TYR A 438 6.21 17.54 -2.85
N THR A 439 5.32 16.72 -3.42
CA THR A 439 4.50 15.76 -2.67
C THR A 439 4.63 14.37 -3.27
N ILE A 440 5.14 13.40 -2.50
CA ILE A 440 5.44 12.05 -2.99
C ILE A 440 5.02 10.95 -2.01
N GLY A 441 5.10 9.71 -2.47
CA GLY A 441 4.78 8.53 -1.68
C GLY A 441 3.28 8.31 -1.45
N ASP A 442 2.95 7.39 -0.55
CA ASP A 442 1.57 6.95 -0.29
C ASP A 442 0.68 8.06 0.27
N GLY A 443 1.26 8.98 1.05
CA GLY A 443 0.53 10.09 1.65
C GLY A 443 0.01 11.10 0.62
N ALA A 444 0.74 11.27 -0.49
CA ALA A 444 0.38 12.13 -1.61
C ALA A 444 -0.53 11.44 -2.66
N GLY A 445 -0.91 10.18 -2.41
CA GLY A 445 -1.76 9.41 -3.31
C GLY A 445 -1.07 8.92 -4.59
N VAL A 446 0.27 8.95 -4.64
CA VAL A 446 1.06 8.55 -5.82
C VAL A 446 1.43 7.06 -5.78
N THR A 447 1.76 6.54 -4.59
CA THR A 447 2.28 5.17 -4.43
C THR A 447 1.51 4.35 -3.40
N ARG A 448 1.78 3.04 -3.36
CA ARG A 448 1.31 2.06 -2.36
C ARG A 448 2.31 0.93 -2.08
N GLY A 449 3.54 1.06 -2.56
CA GLY A 449 4.56 0.04 -2.49
C GLY A 449 5.92 0.66 -2.27
N LEU A 450 6.81 -0.09 -1.61
CA LEU A 450 8.14 0.38 -1.23
C LEU A 450 8.94 0.84 -2.45
N MET A 451 8.92 0.05 -3.53
CA MET A 451 9.72 0.31 -4.73
C MET A 451 9.30 1.58 -5.47
N GLN A 452 8.00 1.78 -5.74
CA GLN A 452 7.55 3.01 -6.38
C GLN A 452 7.71 4.23 -5.46
N ALA A 453 7.52 4.08 -4.15
CA ALA A 453 7.81 5.16 -3.20
C ALA A 453 9.28 5.59 -3.33
N SER A 454 10.22 4.65 -3.34
CA SER A 454 11.64 4.91 -3.60
C SER A 454 11.88 5.63 -4.94
N ALA A 455 11.23 5.17 -6.01
CA ALA A 455 11.35 5.78 -7.35
C ALA A 455 10.89 7.25 -7.36
N THR A 456 9.79 7.58 -6.68
CA THR A 456 9.34 8.98 -6.57
C THR A 456 10.35 9.87 -5.86
N GLY A 457 11.07 9.34 -4.86
CA GLY A 457 12.13 10.08 -4.18
C GLY A 457 13.33 10.38 -5.09
N VAL A 458 13.76 9.40 -5.88
CA VAL A 458 14.84 9.57 -6.87
C VAL A 458 14.48 10.63 -7.92
N ILE A 459 13.23 10.64 -8.40
CA ILE A 459 12.76 11.62 -9.39
C ILE A 459 12.85 13.03 -8.83
N VAL A 460 12.32 13.26 -7.62
CA VAL A 460 12.34 14.58 -6.97
C VAL A 460 13.77 15.05 -6.72
N ALA A 461 14.64 14.17 -6.22
CA ALA A 461 16.05 14.50 -5.97
C ALA A 461 16.77 14.97 -7.23
N ARG A 462 16.56 14.28 -8.36
CA ARG A 462 17.15 14.65 -9.66
C ARG A 462 16.63 15.99 -10.17
N ASP A 463 15.35 16.28 -9.96
CA ASP A 463 14.77 17.57 -10.34
C ASP A 463 15.37 18.72 -9.52
N ILE A 464 15.43 18.58 -8.18
CA ILE A 464 16.04 19.58 -7.30
C ILE A 464 17.48 19.86 -7.72
N VAL A 465 18.31 18.84 -7.94
CA VAL A 465 19.71 19.03 -8.35
C VAL A 465 19.82 19.68 -9.73
N ASN A 466 18.89 19.41 -10.64
CA ASN A 466 18.89 20.06 -11.96
C ASN A 466 18.50 21.55 -11.89
N LYS A 467 17.69 21.95 -10.90
CA LYS A 467 17.34 23.37 -10.65
C LYS A 467 18.47 24.17 -9.98
N GLU A 468 19.42 23.49 -9.33
CA GLU A 468 20.61 24.13 -8.75
C GLU A 468 21.78 24.28 -9.74
N LYS A 469 21.68 23.71 -10.93
CA LYS A 469 22.66 23.90 -12.03
C LYS A 469 22.34 25.15 -12.81
#